data_AF-A0A915HTX8-F1
#
_entry.id   AF-A0A915HTX8-F1
#
_cell.length_a   1.000
_cell.length_b   1.000
_cell.length_c   1.000
_cell.angle_alpha   90.00
_cell.angle_beta   90.00
_cell.angle_gamma   90.00
#
_symmetry.space_group_name_H-M   'P 1'
#
loop_
_entity.id
_entity.type
_entity.pdbx_description
1 polymer ?
#
loop_
_entity_poly.entity_id
_entity_poly.type
_entity_poly.pdbx_seq_one_letter_code
_entity_poly.pdbx_strand_id
1 'polypeptide(L)'
;MSSYFEEMNFQPLPDGQGPNQQLELARFLLDQGLVDEVDWEEAFPNGKPPPASTEFINSLPVVDFPGPNKEFVDVHCPICILLYEEDEKICVLPQCKHNFHAKCLTIWLKLTSTCPMCRIFLPTDCEAWENAKKMKNEQEYLKKELEQLHHRMYN
;
A
#
# COMPACT_ATOMS: atom_id res chain seq x y z
N MET A 1 11.21 -13.60 37.09
CA MET A 1 11.43 -12.55 36.08
C MET A 1 10.87 -13.13 34.81
N SER A 2 9.76 -12.60 34.31
CA SER A 2 9.26 -12.96 32.99
C SER A 2 10.38 -12.75 31.98
N SER A 3 10.55 -13.68 31.05
CA SER A 3 11.53 -13.47 30.00
C SER A 3 11.04 -12.32 29.12
N TYR A 4 11.96 -11.51 28.61
CA TYR A 4 11.65 -10.41 27.68
C TYR A 4 10.74 -10.85 26.50
N PHE A 5 10.88 -12.12 26.10
CA PHE A 5 10.07 -12.71 25.03
C PHE A 5 8.62 -12.99 25.44
N GLU A 6 8.36 -13.32 26.70
CA GLU A 6 7.02 -13.52 27.25
C GLU A 6 6.28 -12.19 27.45
N GLU A 7 6.98 -11.12 27.81
CA GLU A 7 6.39 -9.77 27.97
C GLU A 7 5.93 -9.18 26.63
N MET A 8 6.58 -9.56 25.53
CA MET A 8 6.30 -9.05 24.19
C MET A 8 5.42 -9.98 23.35
N ASN A 9 4.89 -11.08 23.92
CA ASN A 9 4.06 -12.08 23.23
C ASN A 9 4.68 -12.66 21.95
N PHE A 10 6.00 -12.84 21.91
CA PHE A 10 6.64 -13.48 20.76
C PHE A 10 6.32 -14.98 20.75
N GLN A 11 5.79 -15.47 19.63
CA GLN A 11 5.53 -16.90 19.43
C GLN A 11 6.62 -17.51 18.52
N PRO A 12 7.12 -18.71 18.85
CA PRO A 12 8.04 -19.44 17.98
C PRO A 12 7.36 -19.80 16.65
N LEU A 13 8.16 -19.88 15.58
CA LEU A 13 7.67 -20.30 14.27
C LEU A 13 7.19 -21.76 14.31
N PRO A 14 6.14 -22.12 13.54
CA PRO A 14 5.67 -23.51 13.44
C PRO A 14 6.75 -24.45 12.90
N ASP A 15 6.66 -25.73 13.25
CA ASP A 15 7.60 -26.75 12.81
C ASP A 15 7.70 -26.78 11.27
N GLY A 16 8.93 -26.66 10.76
CA GLY A 16 9.23 -26.65 9.32
C GLY A 16 9.25 -25.28 8.65
N GLN A 17 8.89 -24.20 9.35
CA GLN A 17 9.12 -22.83 8.86
C GLN A 17 10.46 -22.30 9.36
N GLY A 18 11.37 -22.03 8.43
CA GLY A 18 12.57 -21.25 8.72
C GLY A 18 12.24 -19.77 8.93
N PRO A 19 13.15 -19.00 9.56
CA PRO A 19 13.03 -17.55 9.59
C PRO A 19 12.94 -17.00 8.17
N ASN A 20 12.20 -15.90 8.00
CA ASN A 20 11.99 -15.30 6.68
C ASN A 20 13.33 -14.79 6.15
N GLN A 21 13.94 -15.57 5.25
CA GLN A 21 15.27 -15.30 4.68
C GLN A 21 15.36 -13.94 4.01
N GLN A 22 14.25 -13.43 3.45
CA GLN A 22 14.21 -12.10 2.86
C GLN A 22 14.33 -11.00 3.92
N LEU A 23 13.70 -11.20 5.08
CA LEU A 23 13.83 -10.27 6.22
C LEU A 23 15.22 -10.33 6.85
N GLU A 24 15.82 -11.51 6.94
CA GLU A 24 17.20 -11.66 7.42
C GLU A 24 18.21 -10.98 6.49
N LEU A 25 18.06 -11.17 5.17
CA LEU A 25 18.88 -10.50 4.17
C LEU A 25 18.71 -8.98 4.24
N ALA A 26 17.47 -8.49 4.35
CA ALA A 26 17.20 -7.06 4.48
C ALA A 26 17.85 -6.46 5.74
N ARG A 27 17.78 -7.16 6.88
CA ARG A 27 18.45 -6.75 8.11
C ARG A 27 19.97 -6.74 7.95
N PHE A 28 20.54 -7.77 7.33
CA PHE A 28 21.98 -7.83 7.07
C PHE A 28 22.46 -6.66 6.20
N LEU A 29 21.73 -6.32 5.14
CA LEU A 29 22.07 -5.19 4.28
C LEU A 29 22.02 -3.86 5.04
N LEU A 30 21.01 -3.66 5.90
CA LEU A 30 20.88 -2.49 6.77
C LEU A 30 22.06 -2.39 7.76
N ASP A 31 22.40 -3.50 8.43
CA ASP A 31 23.47 -3.53 9.44
C ASP A 31 24.86 -3.32 8.84
N GLN A 32 25.09 -3.75 7.59
CA GLN A 32 26.34 -3.54 6.87
C GLN A 32 26.42 -2.18 6.15
N GLY A 33 25.34 -1.39 6.17
CA GLY A 33 25.28 -0.11 5.44
C GLY A 33 25.25 -0.27 3.91
N LEU A 34 24.98 -1.48 3.41
CA LEU A 34 24.96 -1.79 1.97
C LEU A 34 23.64 -1.40 1.30
N VAL A 35 22.67 -0.90 2.08
CA VAL A 35 21.36 -0.42 1.59
C VAL A 35 21.52 0.68 0.55
N ASP A 36 22.52 1.55 0.68
CA ASP A 36 22.77 2.62 -0.28
C ASP A 36 23.53 2.16 -1.53
N GLU A 37 24.18 0.98 -1.46
CA GLU A 37 24.88 0.36 -2.60
C GLU A 37 23.98 -0.56 -3.42
N VAL A 38 22.83 -0.97 -2.85
CA VAL A 38 21.83 -1.76 -3.56
C VAL A 38 21.12 -0.86 -4.56
N ASP A 39 21.25 -1.16 -5.85
CA ASP A 39 20.41 -0.55 -6.87
C ASP A 39 18.96 -1.02 -6.67
N TRP A 40 18.18 -0.19 -5.99
CA TRP A 40 16.79 -0.48 -5.67
C TRP A 40 15.90 -0.57 -6.92
N GLU A 41 16.30 -0.01 -8.06
CA GLU A 41 15.57 -0.17 -9.33
C GLU A 41 15.79 -1.56 -9.91
N GLU A 42 16.99 -2.13 -9.76
CA GLU A 42 17.29 -3.51 -10.19
C GLU A 42 16.75 -4.56 -9.21
N ALA A 43 16.86 -4.32 -7.90
CA ALA A 43 16.42 -5.24 -6.86
C ALA A 43 14.89 -5.35 -6.73
N PHE A 44 14.15 -4.31 -7.13
CA PHE A 44 12.70 -4.31 -7.18
C PHE A 44 12.21 -4.12 -8.62
N PRO A 45 12.15 -5.19 -9.43
CA PRO A 45 11.83 -5.10 -10.86
C PRO A 45 10.41 -4.56 -11.16
N ASN A 46 9.54 -4.49 -10.15
CA ASN A 46 8.22 -3.86 -10.27
C ASN A 46 8.22 -2.36 -9.91
N GLY A 47 9.37 -1.80 -9.55
CA GLY A 47 9.60 -0.40 -9.22
C GLY A 47 8.74 0.14 -8.08
N LYS A 48 8.95 1.42 -7.77
CA LYS A 48 7.91 2.19 -7.07
C LYS A 48 6.77 2.42 -8.07
N PRO A 49 5.51 2.23 -7.68
CA PRO A 49 4.39 2.57 -8.55
C PRO A 49 4.50 4.05 -8.94
N PRO A 50 4.15 4.41 -10.19
CA PRO A 50 4.27 5.77 -10.66
C PRO A 50 3.39 6.71 -9.82
N PRO A 51 3.66 8.02 -9.87
CA PRO A 51 2.80 9.01 -9.23
C PRO A 51 1.36 8.90 -9.74
N ALA A 52 0.39 9.27 -8.90
CA ALA A 52 -1.00 9.39 -9.32
C ALA A 52 -1.16 10.52 -10.35
N SER A 53 -2.21 10.45 -11.17
CA SER A 53 -2.46 11.51 -12.14
C SER A 53 -2.76 12.83 -11.46
N THR A 54 -2.21 13.91 -12.03
CA THR A 54 -2.36 15.26 -11.46
C THR A 54 -3.82 15.71 -11.48
N GLU A 55 -4.55 15.33 -12.53
CA GLU A 55 -6.00 15.54 -12.68
C GLU A 55 -6.79 14.81 -11.61
N PHE A 56 -6.42 13.56 -11.30
CA PHE A 56 -7.07 12.80 -10.25
C PHE A 56 -6.85 13.45 -8.89
N ILE A 57 -5.63 13.87 -8.56
CA ILE A 57 -5.33 14.56 -7.29
C ILE A 57 -6.18 15.81 -7.12
N ASN A 58 -6.35 16.61 -8.17
CA ASN A 58 -7.11 17.87 -8.12
C ASN A 58 -8.64 17.68 -8.06
N SER A 59 -9.14 16.55 -8.56
CA SER A 59 -10.58 16.23 -8.57
C SER A 59 -11.05 15.53 -7.28
N LEU A 60 -10.15 15.26 -6.33
CA LEU A 60 -10.51 14.60 -5.09
C LEU A 60 -11.47 15.45 -4.24
N PRO A 61 -12.48 14.82 -3.60
CA PRO A 61 -13.40 15.53 -2.74
C PRO A 61 -12.69 15.97 -1.46
N VAL A 62 -12.58 17.29 -1.30
CA VAL A 62 -12.09 17.93 -0.08
C VAL A 62 -13.29 18.43 0.71
N VAL A 63 -13.37 18.01 1.97
CA VAL A 63 -14.40 18.40 2.93
C VAL A 63 -13.71 18.98 4.16
N ASP A 64 -14.31 20.00 4.76
CA ASP A 64 -13.83 20.53 6.04
C ASP A 64 -14.23 19.55 7.15
N PHE A 65 -13.32 19.32 8.10
CA PHE A 65 -13.58 18.41 9.21
C PHE A 65 -14.70 18.98 10.09
N PRO A 66 -15.85 18.29 10.23
CA PRO A 66 -17.02 18.82 10.93
C PRO A 66 -16.89 18.79 12.48
N GLY A 67 -15.66 18.71 13.00
CA GLY A 67 -15.35 18.54 14.42
C GLY A 67 -15.51 17.08 14.90
N PRO A 68 -15.11 16.79 16.15
CA PRO A 68 -15.14 15.45 16.73
C PRO A 68 -16.59 14.99 16.99
N ASN A 69 -17.27 14.48 15.97
CA ASN A 69 -18.58 13.84 16.07
C ASN A 69 -18.46 12.30 16.18
N LYS A 70 -19.44 11.66 16.82
CA LYS A 70 -19.49 10.20 17.09
C LYS A 70 -19.44 9.29 15.86
N GLU A 71 -19.53 9.83 14.64
CA GLU A 71 -19.56 9.06 13.38
C GLU A 71 -18.18 8.90 12.72
N PHE A 72 -17.17 9.68 13.13
CA PHE A 72 -15.80 9.50 12.63
C PHE A 72 -15.07 8.41 13.43
N VAL A 73 -14.94 7.23 12.83
CA VAL A 73 -14.29 6.06 13.44
C VAL A 73 -12.79 6.29 13.67
N ASP A 74 -12.14 7.12 12.86
CA ASP A 74 -10.73 7.50 12.98
C ASP A 74 -10.58 9.02 13.04
N VAL A 75 -10.23 9.55 14.21
CA VAL A 75 -10.04 10.99 14.46
C VAL A 75 -8.61 11.45 14.14
N HIS A 76 -7.81 10.58 13.51
CA HIS A 76 -6.41 10.86 13.21
C HIS A 76 -6.07 10.57 11.75
N CYS A 77 -5.12 11.33 11.20
CA CYS A 77 -4.58 11.06 9.88
C CYS A 77 -3.48 9.99 9.97
N PRO A 78 -3.58 8.87 9.23
CA PRO A 78 -2.58 7.80 9.30
C PRO A 78 -1.23 8.16 8.63
N ILE A 79 -1.15 9.28 7.91
CA ILE A 79 0.10 9.73 7.26
C ILE A 79 0.97 10.52 8.25
N CYS A 80 0.38 11.48 8.97
CA CYS A 80 1.11 12.31 9.92
C CYS A 80 0.91 11.87 11.39
N ILE A 81 -0.02 10.95 11.64
CA ILE A 81 -0.36 10.39 12.96
C ILE A 81 -0.89 11.50 13.91
N LEU A 82 -1.39 12.61 13.36
CA LEU A 82 -1.98 13.71 14.12
C LEU A 82 -3.50 13.62 14.12
N LEU A 83 -4.12 14.11 15.20
CA LEU A 83 -5.57 14.27 15.29
C LEU A 83 -6.03 15.35 14.31
N TYR A 84 -7.26 15.19 13.80
CA TYR A 84 -7.92 16.21 13.01
C TYR A 84 -8.39 17.36 13.91
N GLU A 85 -8.09 18.59 13.49
CA GLU A 85 -8.58 19.81 14.13
C GLU A 85 -9.82 20.35 13.41
N GLU A 86 -10.61 21.17 14.10
CA GLU A 86 -11.75 21.87 13.51
C GLU A 86 -11.30 22.73 12.33
N ASP A 87 -12.10 22.78 11.27
CA ASP A 87 -11.81 23.49 10.01
C ASP A 87 -10.61 22.98 9.21
N GLU A 88 -10.02 21.82 9.55
CA GLU A 88 -8.99 21.21 8.71
C GLU A 88 -9.58 20.57 7.45
N LYS A 89 -8.83 20.67 6.35
CA LYS A 89 -9.22 20.10 5.06
C LYS A 89 -8.91 18.62 4.99
N ILE A 90 -9.96 17.81 4.95
CA ILE A 90 -9.89 16.36 4.84
C ILE A 90 -10.22 15.96 3.41
N CYS A 91 -9.48 15.00 2.90
CA CYS A 91 -9.70 14.40 1.60
C CYS A 91 -10.13 12.94 1.76
N VAL A 92 -11.19 12.56 1.05
CA VAL A 92 -11.71 11.19 1.06
C VAL A 92 -11.42 10.52 -0.28
N LEU A 93 -10.72 9.38 -0.26
CA LEU A 93 -10.49 8.62 -1.48
C LEU A 93 -11.79 7.94 -1.95
N PRO A 94 -12.27 8.16 -3.18
CA PRO A 94 -13.58 7.65 -3.61
C PRO A 94 -13.64 6.12 -3.74
N GLN A 95 -12.52 5.47 -4.06
CA GLN A 95 -12.48 4.02 -4.28
C GLN A 95 -12.55 3.20 -2.98
N CYS A 96 -12.00 3.73 -1.88
CA CYS A 96 -11.85 3.00 -0.63
C CYS A 96 -12.40 3.73 0.60
N LYS A 97 -12.87 4.98 0.44
CA LYS A 97 -13.46 5.82 1.50
C LYS A 97 -12.56 6.06 2.71
N HIS A 98 -11.24 5.97 2.52
CA HIS A 98 -10.27 6.32 3.56
C HIS A 98 -10.03 7.84 3.59
N ASN A 99 -9.88 8.38 4.81
CA ASN A 99 -9.79 9.81 5.08
C ASN A 99 -8.35 10.20 5.44
N PHE A 100 -7.89 11.35 4.93
CA PHE A 100 -6.56 11.90 5.19
C PHE A 100 -6.61 13.42 5.17
N HIS A 101 -5.64 14.11 5.76
CA HIS A 101 -5.44 15.53 5.44
C HIS A 101 -5.19 15.70 3.94
N ALA A 102 -5.84 16.69 3.32
CA ALA A 102 -5.69 16.97 1.90
C ALA A 102 -4.20 17.17 1.53
N LYS A 103 -3.46 17.93 2.35
CA LYS A 103 -2.03 18.18 2.16
C LYS A 103 -1.19 16.91 2.24
N CYS A 104 -1.43 16.05 3.23
CA CYS A 104 -0.70 14.81 3.42
C CYS A 104 -0.94 13.85 2.25
N LEU A 105 -2.19 13.73 1.82
CA LEU A 105 -2.54 12.87 0.69
C LEU A 105 -1.93 13.38 -0.63
N THR A 106 -1.94 14.69 -0.88
CA THR A 106 -1.31 15.26 -2.08
C THR A 106 0.19 14.96 -2.15
N ILE A 107 0.91 15.05 -1.02
CA ILE A 107 2.35 14.73 -0.97
C ILE A 107 2.58 13.24 -1.27
N TRP A 108 1.75 12.37 -0.67
CA TRP A 108 1.83 10.93 -0.90
C TRP A 108 1.55 10.56 -2.37
N LEU A 109 0.49 11.11 -2.95
CA LEU A 109 0.07 10.80 -4.32
C LEU A 109 1.04 11.31 -5.40
N LYS A 110 1.88 12.29 -5.08
CA LYS A 110 2.99 12.73 -5.93
C LYS A 110 4.16 11.74 -5.95
N LEU A 111 4.23 10.82 -5.00
CA LEU A 111 5.28 9.80 -4.90
C LEU A 111 4.77 8.43 -5.35
N THR A 112 3.52 8.08 -5.04
CA THR A 112 2.94 6.77 -5.35
C THR A 112 1.48 6.91 -5.76
N SER A 113 0.99 6.02 -6.61
CA SER A 113 -0.44 5.94 -6.98
C SER A 113 -1.25 5.00 -6.09
N THR A 114 -0.86 4.78 -4.82
CA THR A 114 -1.55 3.83 -3.93
C THR A 114 -2.15 4.48 -2.69
N CYS A 115 -3.28 3.94 -2.22
CA CYS A 115 -3.86 4.35 -0.94
C CYS A 115 -2.93 3.95 0.23
N PRO A 116 -2.58 4.86 1.16
CA PRO A 116 -1.73 4.55 2.31
C PRO A 116 -2.30 3.45 3.23
N MET A 117 -3.63 3.32 3.30
CA MET A 117 -4.31 2.37 4.21
C MET A 117 -4.49 0.99 3.59
N CYS A 118 -5.05 0.91 2.38
CA CYS A 118 -5.43 -0.37 1.76
C CYS A 118 -4.59 -0.75 0.53
N ARG A 119 -3.62 0.08 0.14
CA ARG A 119 -2.73 -0.15 -1.01
C ARG A 119 -3.45 -0.36 -2.35
N ILE A 120 -4.74 -0.01 -2.44
CA ILE A 120 -5.47 0.00 -3.71
C ILE A 120 -4.84 1.01 -4.67
N PHE A 121 -4.69 0.60 -5.93
CA PHE A 121 -4.14 1.43 -7.01
C PHE A 121 -5.14 2.47 -7.49
N LEU A 122 -4.68 3.70 -7.58
CA LEU A 122 -5.37 4.87 -8.10
C LEU A 122 -4.91 5.14 -9.55
N PRO A 123 -5.67 5.91 -10.34
CA PRO A 123 -5.31 6.22 -11.72
C PRO A 123 -3.95 6.96 -11.79
N THR A 124 -3.14 6.59 -12.78
CA THR A 124 -1.84 7.23 -13.07
C THR A 124 -1.78 7.70 -14.51
N ASP A 125 -0.99 8.75 -14.78
CA ASP A 125 -0.71 9.26 -16.13
C ASP A 125 0.35 8.41 -16.88
N CYS A 126 0.96 7.43 -16.20
CA CYS A 126 1.97 6.56 -16.81
C CYS A 126 1.33 5.49 -17.69
N GLU A 127 1.35 5.72 -19.01
CA GLU A 127 0.79 4.80 -20.01
C GLU A 127 1.39 3.38 -19.92
N ALA A 128 2.71 3.28 -19.69
CA ALA A 128 3.40 2.00 -19.54
C ALA A 128 2.85 1.18 -18.37
N TRP A 129 2.53 1.83 -17.24
CA TRP A 129 2.01 1.16 -16.06
C TRP A 129 0.55 0.71 -16.27
N GLU A 130 -0.29 1.56 -16.86
CA GLU A 130 -1.68 1.20 -17.17
C GLU A 130 -1.77 0.07 -18.20
N ASN A 131 -0.89 0.07 -19.21
CA ASN A 131 -0.79 -1.02 -20.18
C ASN A 131 -0.30 -2.32 -19.53
N ALA A 132 0.75 -2.27 -18.69
CA ALA A 132 1.23 -3.43 -17.96
C ALA A 132 0.16 -4.04 -17.03
N LYS A 133 -0.62 -3.19 -16.36
CA LYS A 133 -1.77 -3.62 -15.55
C LYS A 133 -2.82 -4.35 -16.39
N LYS A 134 -3.18 -3.82 -17.55
CA LYS A 134 -4.14 -4.46 -18.47
C LYS A 134 -3.63 -5.82 -18.94
N MET A 135 -2.37 -5.90 -19.39
CA MET A 135 -1.76 -7.17 -19.83
C MET A 135 -1.77 -8.23 -18.72
N LYS A 136 -1.44 -7.84 -17.48
CA LYS A 136 -1.46 -8.74 -16.33
C LYS A 136 -2.88 -9.24 -16.03
N ASN A 137 -3.88 -8.35 -16.03
CA ASN A 137 -5.27 -8.72 -15.79
C ASN A 137 -5.80 -9.67 -16.88
N GLU A 138 -5.44 -9.43 -18.13
CA GLU A 138 -5.79 -10.30 -19.26
C GLU A 138 -5.15 -11.69 -19.13
N GLN A 139 -3.87 -11.75 -18.77
CA GLN A 139 -3.18 -13.01 -18.49
C GLN A 139 -3.84 -13.79 -17.34
N GLU A 140 -4.24 -13.11 -16.26
CA GLU A 140 -4.96 -13.74 -15.15
C GLU A 140 -6.34 -14.26 -15.57
N TYR A 141 -7.07 -13.53 -16.42
CA TYR A 141 -8.34 -13.98 -16.98
C TYR A 141 -8.16 -15.24 -17.84
N LEU A 142 -7.23 -15.22 -18.79
CA LEU A 142 -6.94 -16.35 -19.67
C LEU A 142 -6.49 -17.58 -18.86
N LYS A 143 -5.70 -17.37 -17.79
CA LYS A 143 -5.29 -18.46 -16.89
C LYS A 143 -6.49 -19.10 -16.20
N LYS A 144 -7.43 -18.29 -15.69
CA LYS A 144 -8.68 -18.77 -15.08
C LYS A 144 -9.55 -19.50 -16.09
N GLU A 145 -9.63 -19.01 -17.33
CA GLU A 145 -10.39 -19.66 -18.40
C GLU A 145 -9.77 -21.02 -18.77
N LEU A 146 -8.44 -21.07 -18.95
CA LEU A 146 -7.71 -22.31 -19.20
C LEU A 146 -7.93 -23.33 -18.07
N GLU A 147 -7.89 -22.87 -16.83
CA GLU A 147 -8.18 -23.70 -15.66
C GLU A 147 -9.63 -24.21 -15.68
N GLN A 148 -10.62 -23.36 -15.98
CA GLN A 148 -12.01 -23.77 -16.13
C GLN A 148 -12.20 -24.80 -17.23
N LEU A 149 -11.53 -24.64 -18.38
CA LEU A 149 -11.55 -25.60 -19.47
C LEU A 149 -10.94 -26.94 -19.04
N HIS A 150 -9.80 -26.91 -18.35
CA HIS A 150 -9.18 -28.11 -17.78
C HIS A 150 -10.15 -28.86 -16.85
N HIS A 151 -10.84 -28.15 -15.96
CA HIS A 151 -11.83 -28.75 -15.07
C HIS A 151 -13.04 -29.35 -15.81
N ARG A 152 -13.43 -28.81 -16.98
CA ARG A 152 -14.51 -29.37 -17.82
C ARG A 152 -14.09 -30.58 -18.65
N MET A 153 -12.80 -30.76 -18.90
CA MET A 153 -12.28 -31.89 -19.68
C MET A 153 -12.06 -33.15 -18.83
N TYR A 154 -11.83 -32.99 -17.52
CA TYR A 154 -11.46 -34.07 -16.61
C TYR A 154 -12.49 -34.35 -15.49
N ASN A 155 -13.70 -33.78 -15.59
CA ASN A 155 -14.90 -34.15 -14.82
C ASN A 155 -16.01 -34.58 -15.78
#